data_AF-A0A174MVW7-F1
#
_entry.id   AF-A0A174MVW7-F1
#
_cell.length_a   1.000
_cell.length_b   1.000
_cell.length_c   1.000
_cell.angle_alpha   90.00
_cell.angle_beta   90.00
_cell.angle_gamma   90.00
#
_symmetry.space_group_name_H-M   'P 1'
#
loop_
_entity.id
_entity.type
_entity.pdbx_description
1 polymer ?
#
loop_
_entity_poly.entity_id
_entity_poly.type
_entity_poly.pdbx_seq_one_letter_code
_entity_poly.pdbx_strand_id
1 'polypeptide(L)'
;MKIVYNTILFTLLFLATSCDHSEKIDDIKLEISQNIFRNIDNNGGKITVAITSNSEWIIANSADWCIPDKYQGEGNDILTIKILANTKHANRQTNLIISAQGINQTIKISQQKGEVNPDLDKIHYQLPVIFHVLYQNENDINQYIKEDHLKDVLVRANHFYQSEKCGIDINLEFVLATKDKNGTTLPEPGVERVPFNELPIDCEKFMRDNTGKYTSLLWEPNEYINIMVYPFTDSQILGISTFPYSLKDFFLEGTQQVSASWITLENLSFPYCISINSSYIYEQSTDGRINQNDAAITLAHELGHYLGLRHVFSEGGTTSMCTDTDYCKDTPSYNRSEYEQWLNNLDKQNKYQLKDLAKRYSCEKGEYEAHNIMDYAYCFYNEITLEQRKRIRHILNYSPLIPGPKESRIDTRGVQGRLNLPICIMK
;
A
#
# COMPACT_ATOMS: atom_id res chain seq x y z
N MET A 1 21.49 13.11 -20.87
CA MET A 1 22.78 13.35 -20.19
C MET A 1 23.49 12.00 -20.08
N LYS A 2 24.50 11.75 -20.92
CA LYS A 2 25.24 10.47 -20.93
C LYS A 2 26.40 10.56 -19.94
N ILE A 3 26.42 9.67 -18.96
CA ILE A 3 27.52 9.54 -18.00
C ILE A 3 28.64 8.76 -18.70
N VAL A 4 29.79 9.40 -18.82
CA VAL A 4 31.01 8.85 -19.43
C VAL A 4 31.74 8.03 -18.36
N TYR A 5 31.98 6.75 -18.64
CA TYR A 5 32.89 5.91 -17.85
C TYR A 5 34.34 6.32 -18.18
N ASN A 6 35.05 6.87 -17.19
CA ASN A 6 36.46 7.22 -17.31
C ASN A 6 37.31 6.00 -16.94
N THR A 7 37.86 5.30 -17.92
CA THR A 7 38.85 4.23 -17.73
C THR A 7 40.24 4.88 -17.76
N ILE A 8 40.90 5.01 -16.61
CA ILE A 8 42.29 5.47 -16.53
C ILE A 8 43.21 4.25 -16.64
N LEU A 9 43.96 4.18 -17.74
CA LEU A 9 44.99 3.17 -18.01
C LEU A 9 46.34 3.70 -17.53
N PHE A 10 46.91 3.12 -16.47
CA PHE A 10 48.25 3.49 -15.99
C PHE A 10 49.32 2.64 -16.67
N THR A 11 50.22 3.30 -17.39
CA THR A 11 51.43 2.72 -17.99
C THR A 11 52.58 2.83 -16.97
N LEU A 12 53.17 1.70 -16.57
CA LEU A 12 54.36 1.65 -15.73
C LEU A 12 55.63 1.87 -16.59
N LEU A 13 56.34 2.97 -16.34
CA LEU A 13 57.73 3.16 -16.78
C LEU A 13 58.67 2.62 -15.68
N PHE A 14 59.46 1.59 -16.00
CA PHE A 14 60.59 1.17 -15.18
C PHE A 14 61.84 1.96 -15.57
N LEU A 15 62.34 2.78 -14.64
CA LEU A 15 63.72 3.28 -14.64
C LEU A 15 64.46 2.58 -13.51
N ALA A 16 65.43 1.73 -13.88
CA ALA A 16 66.35 1.11 -12.94
C ALA A 16 67.51 2.06 -12.68
N THR A 17 67.69 2.45 -11.42
CA THR A 17 68.98 2.91 -10.89
C THR A 17 69.22 2.21 -9.56
N SER A 18 70.25 1.36 -9.57
CA SER A 18 70.83 0.69 -8.42
C SER A 18 71.51 1.69 -7.49
N CYS A 19 71.20 1.64 -6.20
CA CYS A 19 72.12 2.04 -5.15
C CYS A 19 71.84 1.24 -3.87
N ASP A 20 72.92 0.73 -3.30
CA ASP A 20 73.01 -0.23 -2.21
C ASP A 20 72.57 0.40 -0.86
N HIS A 21 71.34 0.10 -0.43
CA HIS A 21 70.90 0.24 0.95
C HIS A 21 69.93 -0.90 1.26
N SER A 22 70.33 -1.80 2.16
CA SER A 22 69.44 -2.80 2.72
C SER A 22 68.44 -2.15 3.67
N GLU A 23 67.44 -1.46 3.12
CA GLU A 23 66.21 -1.21 3.87
C GLU A 23 65.53 -2.56 4.08
N LYS A 24 65.40 -2.96 5.35
CA LYS A 24 64.47 -4.02 5.72
C LYS A 24 63.10 -3.56 5.22
N ILE A 25 62.55 -4.24 4.21
CA ILE A 25 61.14 -4.14 3.91
C ILE A 25 60.45 -4.80 5.09
N ASP A 26 59.97 -3.99 6.04
CA ASP A 26 59.13 -4.49 7.12
C ASP A 26 57.89 -5.13 6.47
N ASP A 27 57.61 -6.39 6.81
CA ASP A 27 56.41 -7.08 6.33
C ASP A 27 55.17 -6.22 6.62
N ILE A 28 54.32 -6.03 5.62
CA ILE A 28 53.11 -5.22 5.76
C ILE A 28 52.22 -5.85 6.84
N LYS A 29 51.90 -5.05 7.86
CA LYS A 29 51.06 -5.43 8.98
C LYS A 29 49.71 -4.73 8.88
N LEU A 30 48.63 -5.50 8.93
CA LEU A 30 47.27 -4.98 9.08
C LEU A 30 46.44 -5.95 9.92
N GLU A 31 46.18 -5.57 11.16
CA GLU A 31 45.39 -6.32 12.13
C GLU A 31 44.26 -5.45 12.69
N ILE A 32 43.15 -6.09 13.05
CA ILE A 32 42.01 -5.44 13.69
C ILE A 32 41.67 -6.13 15.01
N SER A 33 41.28 -5.35 16.01
CA SER A 33 40.95 -5.87 17.35
C SER A 33 39.72 -6.78 17.35
N GLN A 34 38.79 -6.57 16.43
CA GLN A 34 37.56 -7.34 16.31
C GLN A 34 37.02 -7.30 14.88
N ASN A 35 36.66 -8.48 14.36
CA ASN A 35 36.20 -8.65 12.98
C ASN A 35 34.72 -9.04 12.86
N ILE A 36 34.01 -9.25 13.97
CA ILE A 36 32.60 -9.66 13.99
C ILE A 36 31.84 -8.92 15.09
N PHE A 37 30.76 -8.23 14.72
CA PHE A 37 29.78 -7.65 15.62
C PHE A 37 28.41 -8.26 15.32
N ARG A 38 27.84 -8.99 16.28
CA ARG A 38 26.53 -9.64 16.17
C ARG A 38 25.54 -8.98 17.10
N ASN A 39 24.26 -9.07 16.75
CA ASN A 39 23.14 -8.64 17.60
C ASN A 39 23.26 -7.17 18.03
N ILE A 40 23.69 -6.30 17.12
CA ILE A 40 23.60 -4.86 17.38
C ILE A 40 22.12 -4.50 17.48
N ASP A 41 21.77 -3.77 18.53
CA ASP A 41 20.42 -3.32 18.82
C ASP A 41 19.80 -2.57 17.63
N ASN A 42 18.48 -2.67 17.49
CA ASN A 42 17.76 -1.99 16.42
C ASN A 42 17.85 -0.46 16.53
N ASN A 43 18.10 0.13 17.69
CA ASN A 43 18.34 1.56 17.83
C ASN A 43 19.71 2.00 17.28
N GLY A 44 20.57 1.04 16.93
CA GLY A 44 21.92 1.31 16.45
C GLY A 44 22.86 1.67 17.59
N GLY A 45 23.86 2.49 17.30
CA GLY A 45 24.85 2.88 18.29
C GLY A 45 26.20 3.21 17.67
N LYS A 46 27.26 3.07 18.47
CA LYS A 46 28.65 3.20 18.01
C LYS A 46 29.42 1.95 18.38
N ILE A 47 30.23 1.47 17.45
CA ILE A 47 31.22 0.41 17.70
C ILE A 47 32.61 0.96 17.39
N THR A 48 33.63 0.44 18.06
CA THR A 48 35.02 0.87 17.88
C THR A 48 35.90 -0.33 17.56
N VAL A 49 36.82 -0.16 16.61
CA VAL A 49 37.80 -1.17 16.21
C VAL A 49 39.18 -0.53 16.23
N ALA A 50 40.12 -1.12 16.97
CA ALA A 50 41.52 -0.70 16.91
C ALA A 50 42.17 -1.35 15.68
N ILE A 51 42.83 -0.53 14.86
CA ILE A 51 43.61 -0.92 13.70
C ILE A 51 45.07 -0.86 14.10
N THR A 52 45.80 -1.96 13.86
CA THR A 52 47.25 -2.00 14.00
C THR A 52 47.86 -2.14 12.62
N SER A 53 48.57 -1.12 12.15
CA SER A 53 49.22 -1.14 10.84
C SER A 53 50.56 -0.39 10.84
N ASN A 54 51.44 -0.77 9.91
CA ASN A 54 52.68 -0.07 9.59
C ASN A 54 52.59 0.67 8.24
N SER A 55 51.40 0.83 7.66
CA SER A 55 51.18 1.48 6.36
C SER A 55 49.87 2.27 6.32
N GLU A 56 49.67 3.02 5.24
CA GLU A 56 48.38 3.65 4.93
C GLU A 56 47.32 2.59 4.61
N TRP A 57 46.11 2.84 5.08
CA TRP A 57 44.96 1.96 4.85
C TRP A 57 43.73 2.75 4.41
N ILE A 58 42.86 2.08 3.65
CA ILE A 58 41.59 2.60 3.15
C ILE A 58 40.42 1.70 3.55
N ILE A 59 39.23 2.27 3.63
CA ILE A 59 38.01 1.57 4.00
C ILE A 59 37.01 1.61 2.86
N ALA A 60 36.59 0.43 2.42
CA ALA A 60 35.45 0.25 1.53
C ALA A 60 34.21 -0.15 2.35
N ASN A 61 33.15 0.61 2.17
CA ASN A 61 31.85 0.36 2.78
C ASN A 61 30.76 0.31 1.71
N SER A 62 29.81 -0.61 1.86
CA SER A 62 28.68 -0.78 0.94
C SER A 62 27.32 -0.41 1.55
N ALA A 63 27.25 -0.06 2.83
CA ALA A 63 26.00 0.22 3.54
C ALA A 63 25.91 1.67 4.06
N ASP A 64 24.85 2.36 3.66
CA ASP A 64 24.49 3.72 4.10
C ASP A 64 24.20 3.85 5.61
N TRP A 65 23.79 2.76 6.27
CA TRP A 65 23.48 2.72 7.69
C TRP A 65 24.66 2.40 8.61
N CYS A 66 25.82 2.07 8.04
CA CYS A 66 27.05 1.75 8.77
C CYS A 66 28.11 2.77 8.39
N ILE A 67 28.40 3.75 9.24
CA ILE A 67 29.14 4.96 8.86
C ILE A 67 30.46 5.03 9.66
N PRO A 68 31.60 4.68 9.05
CA PRO A 68 32.92 4.97 9.61
C PRO A 68 33.12 6.49 9.79
N ASP A 69 33.79 6.89 10.87
CA ASP A 69 34.20 8.28 11.11
C ASP A 69 35.29 8.77 10.14
N LYS A 70 36.05 7.82 9.57
CA LYS A 70 37.07 8.05 8.54
C LYS A 70 37.11 6.89 7.55
N TYR A 71 37.53 7.19 6.32
CA TYR A 71 37.64 6.22 5.22
C TYR A 71 39.08 5.88 4.83
N GLN A 72 40.05 6.53 5.46
CA GLN A 72 41.48 6.28 5.28
C GLN A 72 42.22 6.69 6.55
N GLY A 73 43.43 6.18 6.73
CA GLY A 73 44.33 6.55 7.80
C GLY A 73 45.71 5.94 7.62
N GLU A 74 46.61 6.21 8.57
CA GLU A 74 48.00 5.76 8.53
C GLU A 74 48.38 5.18 9.88
N GLY A 75 49.09 4.07 9.87
CA GLY A 75 49.60 3.45 11.08
C GLY A 75 48.49 2.92 11.99
N ASN A 76 48.76 2.91 13.30
CA ASN A 76 47.81 2.47 14.31
C ASN A 76 46.75 3.55 14.56
N ASP A 77 45.49 3.13 14.66
CA ASP A 77 44.39 4.06 14.86
C ASP A 77 43.18 3.37 15.51
N ILE A 78 42.21 4.16 15.97
CA ILE A 78 40.91 3.70 16.44
C ILE A 78 39.85 4.16 15.45
N LEU A 79 39.19 3.20 14.82
CA LEU A 79 38.06 3.41 13.92
C LEU A 79 36.75 3.43 14.72
N THR A 80 35.99 4.52 14.64
CA THR A 80 34.64 4.59 15.23
C THR A 80 33.60 4.46 14.14
N ILE A 81 32.73 3.46 14.23
CA ILE A 81 31.68 3.21 13.24
C ILE A 81 30.33 3.52 13.90
N LYS A 82 29.62 4.52 13.35
CA LYS A 82 28.26 4.85 13.73
C LYS A 82 27.30 3.90 13.00
N ILE A 83 26.52 3.14 13.75
CA ILE A 83 25.46 2.29 13.24
C ILE A 83 24.15 3.04 13.43
N LEU A 84 23.46 3.37 12.33
CA LEU A 84 22.14 3.98 12.39
C LEU A 84 21.10 2.98 12.89
N ALA A 85 19.98 3.49 13.40
CA ALA A 85 18.86 2.64 13.79
C ALA A 85 18.35 1.82 12.59
N ASN A 86 18.00 0.56 12.83
CA ASN A 86 17.28 -0.30 11.91
C ASN A 86 15.80 -0.25 12.26
N THR A 87 15.05 0.56 11.52
CA THR A 87 13.59 0.63 11.61
C THR A 87 12.90 -0.47 10.79
N LYS A 88 13.65 -1.34 10.09
CA LYS A 88 13.12 -2.38 9.20
C LYS A 88 12.89 -3.68 9.96
N HIS A 89 11.80 -4.42 9.71
CA HIS A 89 11.50 -5.69 10.39
C HIS A 89 12.32 -6.91 9.91
N ALA A 90 13.42 -6.69 9.20
CA ALA A 90 14.40 -7.71 8.85
C ALA A 90 15.75 -7.40 9.50
N ASN A 91 16.42 -8.45 9.98
CA ASN A 91 17.82 -8.34 10.39
C ASN A 91 18.62 -7.90 9.16
N ARG A 92 19.54 -6.95 9.34
CA ARG A 92 20.40 -6.47 8.26
C ARG A 92 21.86 -6.72 8.59
N GLN A 93 22.65 -6.95 7.55
CA GLN A 93 24.07 -7.22 7.69
C GLN A 93 24.87 -6.51 6.61
N THR A 94 26.10 -6.13 6.95
CA THR A 94 27.05 -5.54 6.00
C THR A 94 28.48 -5.94 6.36
N ASN A 95 29.39 -5.75 5.41
CA ASN A 95 30.82 -5.95 5.56
C ASN A 95 31.55 -4.63 5.30
N LEU A 96 32.40 -4.21 6.23
CA LEU A 96 33.41 -3.18 6.02
C LEU A 96 34.74 -3.86 5.69
N ILE A 97 35.40 -3.42 4.62
CA ILE A 97 36.70 -3.96 4.20
C ILE A 97 37.75 -2.88 4.42
N ILE A 98 38.78 -3.19 5.19
CA ILE A 98 39.95 -2.35 5.41
C ILE A 98 41.10 -2.94 4.60
N SER A 99 41.75 -2.14 3.77
CA SER A 99 42.79 -2.58 2.84
C SER A 99 44.07 -1.78 3.04
N ALA A 100 45.21 -2.47 3.15
CA ALA A 100 46.54 -1.87 3.20
C ALA A 100 47.48 -2.69 2.29
N GLN A 101 48.01 -2.07 1.23
CA GLN A 101 49.00 -2.64 0.30
C GLN A 101 48.76 -4.12 -0.09
N GLY A 102 47.50 -4.49 -0.37
CA GLY A 102 47.10 -5.83 -0.81
C GLY A 102 46.59 -6.78 0.29
N ILE A 103 46.74 -6.43 1.57
CA ILE A 103 46.13 -7.15 2.70
C ILE A 103 44.75 -6.56 3.00
N ASN A 104 43.75 -7.44 3.17
CA ASN A 104 42.38 -7.05 3.48
C ASN A 104 41.92 -7.64 4.81
N GLN A 105 41.37 -6.80 5.69
CA GLN A 105 40.64 -7.20 6.89
C GLN A 105 39.16 -6.89 6.72
N THR A 106 38.28 -7.81 7.11
CA THR A 106 36.82 -7.64 6.98
C THR A 106 36.15 -7.59 8.34
N ILE A 107 35.37 -6.54 8.59
CA ILE A 107 34.51 -6.41 9.76
C ILE A 107 33.08 -6.75 9.35
N LYS A 108 32.53 -7.85 9.88
CA LYS A 108 31.16 -8.29 9.66
C LYS A 108 30.24 -7.70 10.72
N ILE A 109 29.18 -7.02 10.31
CA ILE A 109 28.27 -6.30 11.18
C ILE A 109 26.86 -6.82 10.94
N SER A 110 26.19 -7.28 12.00
CA SER A 110 24.80 -7.73 11.98
C SER A 110 23.98 -6.94 13.01
N GLN A 111 22.89 -6.35 12.54
CA GLN A 111 21.97 -5.55 13.33
C GLN A 111 20.58 -6.19 13.34
N GLN A 112 19.95 -6.21 14.51
CA GLN A 112 18.62 -6.74 14.72
C GLN A 112 17.57 -5.90 13.97
N LYS A 113 16.47 -6.54 13.61
CA LYS A 113 15.29 -5.89 13.03
C LYS A 113 14.69 -4.85 14.00
N GLY A 114 14.05 -3.83 13.45
CA GLY A 114 13.17 -2.94 14.20
C GLY A 114 12.03 -3.71 14.87
N GLU A 115 11.66 -3.31 16.08
CA GLU A 115 10.48 -3.81 16.76
C GLU A 115 9.20 -3.31 16.07
N VAL A 116 8.17 -4.16 16.01
CA VAL A 116 6.80 -3.78 15.61
C VAL A 116 6.39 -2.60 16.46
N ASN A 117 5.99 -1.49 15.84
CA ASN A 117 5.55 -0.33 16.60
C ASN A 117 4.18 -0.67 17.24
N PRO A 118 4.10 -0.92 18.55
CA PRO A 118 2.85 -1.30 19.20
C PRO A 118 1.81 -0.16 19.18
N ASP A 119 2.22 1.06 18.79
CA ASP A 119 1.37 2.22 18.65
C ASP A 119 0.79 2.40 17.25
N LEU A 120 1.07 1.51 16.28
CA LEU A 120 0.48 1.61 14.95
C LEU A 120 -1.03 1.52 14.95
N ASP A 121 -1.63 0.71 15.83
CA ASP A 121 -3.09 0.68 16.02
C ASP A 121 -3.65 1.99 16.60
N LYS A 122 -2.80 2.85 17.18
CA LYS A 122 -3.15 4.19 17.66
C LYS A 122 -2.99 5.28 16.59
N ILE A 123 -2.29 4.99 15.48
CA ILE A 123 -2.14 5.96 14.39
C ILE A 123 -3.48 6.18 13.72
N HIS A 124 -3.89 7.45 13.69
CA HIS A 124 -4.97 7.94 12.86
C HIS A 124 -4.49 8.03 11.40
N TYR A 125 -5.04 7.20 10.53
CA TYR A 125 -4.65 7.18 9.12
C TYR A 125 -5.42 8.23 8.34
N GLN A 126 -4.72 9.22 7.80
CA GLN A 126 -5.25 10.10 6.76
C GLN A 126 -4.89 9.52 5.40
N LEU A 127 -5.89 9.10 4.64
CA LEU A 127 -5.72 8.45 3.35
C LEU A 127 -6.07 9.46 2.24
N PRO A 128 -5.08 10.01 1.51
CA PRO A 128 -5.35 10.96 0.45
C PRO A 128 -6.10 10.30 -0.70
N VAL A 129 -7.15 10.96 -1.19
CA VAL A 129 -8.00 10.53 -2.28
C VAL A 129 -7.89 11.51 -3.45
N ILE A 130 -7.79 10.97 -4.66
CA ILE A 130 -7.89 11.71 -5.91
C ILE A 130 -8.96 11.06 -6.80
N PHE A 131 -9.95 11.86 -7.19
CA PHE A 131 -10.98 11.49 -8.15
C PHE A 131 -10.53 11.92 -9.55
N HIS A 132 -10.35 10.94 -10.44
CA HIS A 132 -10.12 11.18 -11.87
C HIS A 132 -11.47 11.11 -12.59
N VAL A 133 -12.02 12.28 -12.90
CA VAL A 133 -13.31 12.41 -13.58
C VAL A 133 -13.06 12.37 -15.09
N LEU A 134 -13.41 11.26 -15.74
CA LEU A 134 -13.24 11.10 -17.19
C LEU A 134 -14.46 11.69 -17.91
N TYR A 135 -14.23 12.63 -18.84
CA TYR A 135 -15.33 13.33 -19.51
C TYR A 135 -15.10 13.52 -21.00
N GLN A 136 -16.18 13.43 -21.78
CA GLN A 136 -16.20 13.80 -23.20
C GLN A 136 -16.98 15.10 -23.44
N ASN A 137 -18.02 15.34 -22.63
CA ASN A 137 -18.89 16.51 -22.73
C ASN A 137 -18.94 17.27 -21.41
N GLU A 138 -18.39 18.49 -21.38
CA GLU A 138 -18.41 19.37 -20.20
C GLU A 138 -19.82 19.78 -19.75
N ASN A 139 -20.82 19.66 -20.63
CA ASN A 139 -22.21 20.00 -20.31
C ASN A 139 -23.00 18.81 -19.74
N ASP A 140 -22.43 17.60 -19.73
CA ASP A 140 -23.05 16.43 -19.13
C ASP A 140 -22.63 16.36 -17.66
N ILE A 141 -23.58 16.62 -16.75
CA ILE A 141 -23.30 16.67 -15.30
C ILE A 141 -22.80 15.33 -14.73
N ASN A 142 -23.09 14.21 -15.40
CA ASN A 142 -22.63 12.87 -15.01
C ASN A 142 -21.25 12.55 -15.60
N GLN A 143 -20.72 13.36 -16.52
CA GLN A 143 -19.34 13.24 -17.00
C GLN A 143 -18.45 14.32 -16.42
N TYR A 144 -18.95 15.56 -16.34
CA TYR A 144 -18.26 16.71 -15.77
C TYR A 144 -18.90 17.07 -14.44
N ILE A 145 -18.55 16.30 -13.42
CA ILE A 145 -19.17 16.41 -12.09
C ILE A 145 -19.00 17.83 -11.56
N LYS A 146 -20.08 18.38 -11.02
CA LYS A 146 -20.11 19.74 -10.45
C LYS A 146 -19.07 19.85 -9.33
N GLU A 147 -18.39 20.99 -9.28
CA GLU A 147 -17.48 21.35 -8.19
C GLU A 147 -18.16 21.14 -6.82
N ASP A 148 -17.35 20.71 -5.84
CA ASP A 148 -17.73 20.36 -4.46
C ASP A 148 -18.63 19.11 -4.30
N HIS A 149 -19.28 18.61 -5.36
CA HIS A 149 -20.16 17.43 -5.21
C HIS A 149 -19.39 16.17 -4.76
N LEU A 150 -18.21 15.93 -5.32
CA LEU A 150 -17.37 14.77 -4.93
C LEU A 150 -16.82 14.90 -3.50
N LYS A 151 -16.60 16.13 -3.02
CA LYS A 151 -16.27 16.40 -1.63
C LYS A 151 -17.43 16.01 -0.72
N ASP A 152 -18.66 16.38 -1.06
CA ASP A 152 -19.85 16.00 -0.27
C ASP A 152 -20.06 14.49 -0.26
N VAL A 153 -19.82 13.80 -1.39
CA VAL A 153 -19.83 12.32 -1.46
C VAL A 153 -18.78 11.72 -0.54
N LEU A 154 -17.54 12.23 -0.53
CA LEU A 154 -16.47 11.71 0.33
C LEU A 154 -16.73 11.98 1.83
N VAL A 155 -17.28 13.15 2.17
CA VAL A 155 -17.70 13.47 3.55
C VAL A 155 -18.75 12.46 4.02
N ARG A 156 -19.76 12.18 3.19
CA ARG A 156 -20.76 11.14 3.51
C ARG A 156 -20.14 9.75 3.60
N ALA A 157 -19.19 9.42 2.72
CA ALA A 157 -18.47 8.14 2.75
C ALA A 157 -17.68 7.96 4.07
N ASN A 158 -17.04 9.02 4.57
CA ASN A 158 -16.29 8.98 5.83
C ASN A 158 -17.16 8.62 7.05
N HIS A 159 -18.42 9.06 7.10
CA HIS A 159 -19.31 8.73 8.22
C HIS A 159 -19.52 7.21 8.40
N PHE A 160 -19.40 6.41 7.34
CA PHE A 160 -19.50 4.95 7.43
C PHE A 160 -18.29 4.30 8.14
N TYR A 161 -17.16 5.00 8.25
CA TYR A 161 -15.93 4.55 8.91
C TYR A 161 -15.76 5.14 10.32
N GLN A 162 -16.63 6.07 10.70
CA GLN A 162 -16.67 6.71 12.01
C GLN A 162 -17.73 5.99 12.88
N SER A 163 -17.44 5.70 14.15
CA SER A 163 -18.31 4.89 15.04
C SER A 163 -19.60 5.58 15.49
N GLU A 164 -20.25 6.36 14.63
CA GLU A 164 -21.33 7.27 15.03
C GLU A 164 -22.61 6.53 15.47
N LYS A 165 -22.75 5.23 15.18
CA LYS A 165 -23.93 4.43 15.53
C LYS A 165 -23.60 3.03 16.07
N CYS A 166 -23.54 2.02 15.19
CA CYS A 166 -23.47 0.61 15.56
C CYS A 166 -22.08 0.00 15.35
N GLY A 167 -21.30 0.56 14.42
CA GLY A 167 -19.93 0.14 14.14
C GLY A 167 -18.89 0.64 15.14
N ILE A 168 -17.67 0.15 14.97
CA ILE A 168 -16.50 0.61 15.73
C ILE A 168 -15.67 1.60 14.94
N ASP A 169 -14.92 2.44 15.65
CA ASP A 169 -14.07 3.45 15.01
C ASP A 169 -12.86 2.75 14.40
N ILE A 170 -12.64 2.96 13.11
CA ILE A 170 -11.51 2.36 12.39
C ILE A 170 -10.22 3.17 12.60
N ASN A 171 -10.32 4.37 13.17
CA ASN A 171 -9.24 5.33 13.38
C ASN A 171 -8.52 5.66 12.06
N LEU A 172 -9.32 5.99 11.05
CA LEU A 172 -8.88 6.51 9.76
C LEU A 172 -9.87 7.55 9.24
N GLU A 173 -9.41 8.37 8.31
CA GLU A 173 -10.24 9.25 7.51
C GLU A 173 -9.70 9.34 6.08
N PHE A 174 -10.60 9.47 5.11
CA PHE A 174 -10.26 9.76 3.74
C PHE A 174 -10.25 11.27 3.52
N VAL A 175 -9.15 11.81 2.99
CA VAL A 175 -8.97 13.26 2.81
C VAL A 175 -8.74 13.57 1.34
N LEU A 176 -9.30 14.68 0.85
CA LEU A 176 -9.07 15.11 -0.53
C LEU A 176 -7.60 15.55 -0.69
N ALA A 177 -6.93 15.04 -1.72
CA ALA A 177 -5.60 15.51 -2.09
C ALA A 177 -5.63 17.02 -2.37
N THR A 178 -4.72 17.80 -1.79
CA THR A 178 -4.66 19.25 -2.07
C THR A 178 -3.59 19.61 -3.09
N LYS A 179 -2.69 18.67 -3.39
CA LYS A 179 -1.55 18.82 -4.27
C LYS A 179 -1.58 17.77 -5.37
N ASP A 180 -1.11 18.13 -6.55
CA ASP A 180 -0.90 17.21 -7.67
C ASP A 180 0.39 16.40 -7.52
N LYS A 181 0.63 15.48 -8.46
CA LYS A 181 1.86 14.65 -8.54
C LYS A 181 3.17 15.43 -8.61
N ASN A 182 3.13 16.73 -8.91
CA ASN A 182 4.30 17.62 -8.96
C ASN A 182 4.38 18.55 -7.73
N GLY A 183 3.46 18.44 -6.77
CA GLY A 183 3.37 19.29 -5.58
C GLY A 183 2.65 20.63 -5.79
N THR A 184 2.00 20.84 -6.94
CA THR A 184 1.23 22.05 -7.25
C THR A 184 -0.16 21.96 -6.61
N THR A 185 -0.69 23.07 -6.09
CA THR A 185 -2.07 23.07 -5.55
C THR A 185 -3.09 22.76 -6.63
N LEU A 186 -3.98 21.80 -6.37
CA LEU A 186 -5.10 21.51 -7.26
C LEU A 186 -6.12 22.67 -7.27
N PRO A 187 -6.71 23.00 -8.43
CA PRO A 187 -7.80 23.98 -8.50
C PRO A 187 -9.01 23.58 -7.65
N GLU A 188 -9.35 22.29 -7.66
CA GLU A 188 -10.37 21.68 -6.82
C GLU A 188 -9.70 20.55 -6.01
N PRO A 189 -9.69 20.60 -4.67
CA PRO A 189 -9.10 19.55 -3.85
C PRO A 189 -9.66 18.17 -4.20
N GLY A 190 -8.77 17.23 -4.46
CA GLY A 190 -9.07 15.82 -4.70
C GLY A 190 -9.75 15.54 -6.02
N VAL A 191 -9.81 16.49 -6.96
CA VAL A 191 -10.45 16.29 -8.26
C VAL A 191 -9.50 16.66 -9.41
N GLU A 192 -9.30 15.70 -10.31
CA GLU A 192 -8.67 15.90 -11.62
C GLU A 192 -9.70 15.56 -12.71
N ARG A 193 -10.01 16.50 -13.60
CA ARG A 193 -10.90 16.26 -14.74
C ARG A 193 -10.08 15.94 -15.98
N VAL A 194 -10.26 14.75 -16.53
CA VAL A 194 -9.47 14.21 -17.64
C VAL A 194 -10.35 14.08 -18.89
N PRO A 195 -10.07 14.84 -19.97
CA PRO A 195 -10.74 14.63 -21.25
C PRO A 195 -10.55 13.19 -21.75
N PHE A 196 -11.63 12.52 -22.10
CA PHE A 196 -11.63 11.11 -22.50
C PHE A 196 -12.72 10.84 -23.55
N ASN A 197 -12.31 10.42 -24.75
CA ASN A 197 -13.22 10.34 -25.91
C ASN A 197 -13.95 8.99 -26.06
N GLU A 198 -13.70 8.03 -25.17
CA GLU A 198 -14.26 6.68 -25.23
C GLU A 198 -15.17 6.43 -24.03
N LEU A 199 -16.31 7.13 -23.96
CA LEU A 199 -17.34 6.93 -22.93
C LEU A 199 -18.65 6.43 -23.57
N PRO A 200 -19.44 5.58 -22.89
CA PRO A 200 -19.17 4.92 -21.60
C PRO A 200 -18.14 3.78 -21.70
N ILE A 201 -17.60 3.33 -20.56
CA ILE A 201 -16.55 2.30 -20.50
C ILE A 201 -17.04 1.04 -19.76
N ASP A 202 -16.61 -0.12 -20.25
CA ASP A 202 -16.72 -1.40 -19.52
C ASP A 202 -15.72 -1.42 -18.36
N CYS A 203 -16.21 -1.32 -17.13
CA CYS A 203 -15.38 -1.13 -15.93
C CYS A 203 -14.46 -2.32 -15.64
N GLU A 204 -14.89 -3.55 -15.94
CA GLU A 204 -14.02 -4.73 -15.78
C GLU A 204 -12.89 -4.72 -16.82
N LYS A 205 -13.18 -4.37 -18.08
CA LYS A 205 -12.13 -4.22 -19.11
C LYS A 205 -11.19 -3.06 -18.80
N PHE A 206 -11.70 -1.96 -18.25
CA PHE A 206 -10.86 -0.86 -17.77
C PHE A 206 -9.89 -1.38 -16.71
N MET A 207 -10.40 -2.02 -15.66
CA MET A 207 -9.59 -2.45 -14.51
C MET A 207 -8.65 -3.62 -14.80
N ARG A 208 -8.92 -4.38 -15.86
CA ARG A 208 -8.07 -5.49 -16.34
C ARG A 208 -7.15 -5.11 -17.50
N ASP A 209 -7.20 -3.87 -18.01
CA ASP A 209 -6.29 -3.43 -19.07
C ASP A 209 -4.84 -3.62 -18.66
N ASN A 210 -4.03 -4.14 -19.57
CA ASN A 210 -2.60 -4.31 -19.38
C ASN A 210 -1.78 -3.66 -20.51
N THR A 211 -2.43 -2.91 -21.40
CA THR A 211 -1.76 -2.16 -22.48
C THR A 211 -1.00 -0.94 -21.94
N GLY A 212 -1.37 -0.47 -20.75
CA GLY A 212 -0.82 0.71 -20.09
C GLY A 212 -1.59 1.99 -20.39
N LYS A 213 -2.65 1.92 -21.21
CA LYS A 213 -3.52 3.06 -21.50
C LYS A 213 -4.13 3.62 -20.21
N TYR A 214 -4.80 2.78 -19.42
CA TYR A 214 -5.48 3.25 -18.21
C TYR A 214 -4.55 3.39 -17.00
N THR A 215 -3.49 2.58 -16.92
CA THR A 215 -2.46 2.70 -15.86
C THR A 215 -1.79 4.08 -15.88
N SER A 216 -1.70 4.74 -17.04
CA SER A 216 -1.14 6.09 -17.18
C SER A 216 -1.96 7.20 -16.50
N LEU A 217 -3.21 6.92 -16.14
CA LEU A 217 -4.10 7.85 -15.44
C LEU A 217 -3.85 7.88 -13.92
N LEU A 218 -3.22 6.83 -13.38
CA LEU A 218 -3.00 6.73 -11.94
C LEU A 218 -1.97 7.75 -11.46
N TRP A 219 -2.20 8.22 -10.24
CA TRP A 219 -1.18 8.78 -9.38
C TRP A 219 -0.58 7.69 -8.50
N GLU A 220 0.57 7.95 -7.87
CA GLU A 220 1.31 6.95 -7.07
C GLU A 220 0.41 6.31 -6.00
N PRO A 221 0.10 5.00 -6.07
CA PRO A 221 -0.82 4.34 -5.14
C PRO A 221 -0.35 4.31 -3.68
N ASN A 222 0.96 4.51 -3.43
CA ASN A 222 1.50 4.69 -2.09
C ASN A 222 1.33 6.11 -1.51
N GLU A 223 0.85 7.05 -2.31
CA GLU A 223 0.57 8.43 -1.91
C GLU A 223 -0.92 8.74 -1.97
N TYR A 224 -1.65 8.17 -2.94
CA TYR A 224 -3.06 8.44 -3.18
C TYR A 224 -3.88 7.17 -3.42
N ILE A 225 -5.13 7.16 -2.94
CA ILE A 225 -6.17 6.25 -3.41
C ILE A 225 -6.77 6.85 -4.69
N ASN A 226 -6.57 6.14 -5.80
CA ASN A 226 -7.05 6.55 -7.11
C ASN A 226 -8.51 6.11 -7.31
N ILE A 227 -9.41 7.06 -7.55
CA ILE A 227 -10.83 6.79 -7.81
C ILE A 227 -11.19 7.29 -9.20
N MET A 228 -11.50 6.37 -10.10
CA MET A 228 -11.89 6.67 -11.47
C MET A 228 -13.41 6.86 -11.55
N VAL A 229 -13.86 8.01 -12.04
CA VAL A 229 -15.29 8.36 -12.10
C VAL A 229 -15.69 8.55 -13.55
N TYR A 230 -16.54 7.66 -14.06
CA TYR A 230 -16.99 7.65 -15.45
C TYR A 230 -18.28 6.83 -15.63
N PRO A 231 -19.06 7.05 -16.70
CA PRO A 231 -20.27 6.28 -16.94
C PRO A 231 -19.91 4.86 -17.39
N PHE A 232 -20.49 3.85 -16.73
CA PHE A 232 -20.24 2.45 -17.09
C PHE A 232 -21.16 2.00 -18.23
N THR A 233 -20.71 1.03 -19.02
CA THR A 233 -21.58 0.38 -20.03
C THR A 233 -22.68 -0.47 -19.39
N ASP A 234 -22.41 -1.04 -18.21
CA ASP A 234 -23.38 -1.84 -17.45
C ASP A 234 -23.95 -1.00 -16.30
N SER A 235 -25.24 -0.67 -16.38
CA SER A 235 -25.96 0.09 -15.36
C SER A 235 -26.19 -0.69 -14.07
N GLN A 236 -26.02 -2.01 -14.06
CA GLN A 236 -26.18 -2.82 -12.85
C GLN A 236 -24.98 -2.76 -11.91
N ILE A 237 -23.84 -2.23 -12.38
CA ILE A 237 -22.63 -2.06 -11.59
C ILE A 237 -22.51 -0.60 -11.17
N LEU A 238 -22.56 -0.35 -9.85
CA LEU A 238 -22.43 0.98 -9.28
C LEU A 238 -20.97 1.35 -8.99
N GLY A 239 -20.17 0.35 -8.62
CA GLY A 239 -18.76 0.49 -8.28
C GLY A 239 -18.03 -0.83 -8.49
N ILE A 240 -16.70 -0.74 -8.55
CA ILE A 240 -15.80 -1.90 -8.60
C ILE A 240 -14.43 -1.46 -8.04
N SER A 241 -13.78 -2.33 -7.28
CA SER A 241 -12.49 -2.02 -6.65
C SER A 241 -11.45 -3.09 -6.91
N THR A 242 -10.18 -2.69 -7.02
CA THR A 242 -9.08 -3.64 -6.84
C THR A 242 -9.03 -4.12 -5.39
N PHE A 243 -8.62 -5.37 -5.19
CA PHE A 243 -8.43 -5.94 -3.87
C PHE A 243 -6.95 -5.91 -3.46
N PRO A 244 -6.62 -5.62 -2.18
CA PRO A 244 -5.24 -5.46 -1.76
C PRO A 244 -4.46 -6.76 -1.73
N TYR A 245 -3.14 -6.62 -1.90
CA TYR A 245 -2.18 -7.70 -1.73
C TYR A 245 -1.74 -7.83 -0.28
N SER A 246 -1.35 -9.04 0.11
CA SER A 246 -0.58 -9.30 1.32
C SER A 246 0.83 -9.78 0.99
N LEU A 247 1.75 -9.56 1.93
CA LEU A 247 3.11 -10.06 1.83
C LEU A 247 3.21 -11.46 2.40
N LYS A 248 4.15 -12.27 1.92
CA LYS A 248 4.35 -13.65 2.40
C LYS A 248 4.47 -13.76 3.92
N ASP A 249 5.26 -12.89 4.53
CA ASP A 249 5.52 -12.92 5.98
C ASP A 249 4.40 -12.26 6.80
N PHE A 250 3.45 -11.59 6.13
CA PHE A 250 2.30 -10.89 6.70
C PHE A 250 1.03 -11.24 5.93
N PHE A 251 0.84 -12.53 5.66
CA PHE A 251 -0.27 -12.99 4.84
C PHE A 251 -1.61 -12.73 5.55
N LEU A 252 -2.59 -12.23 4.79
CA LEU A 252 -3.97 -12.07 5.24
C LEU A 252 -4.88 -12.99 4.42
N GLU A 253 -5.62 -13.86 5.10
CA GLU A 253 -6.51 -14.81 4.44
C GLU A 253 -7.54 -14.08 3.56
N GLY A 254 -7.83 -14.65 2.39
CA GLY A 254 -8.70 -14.04 1.38
C GLY A 254 -8.03 -12.99 0.49
N THR A 255 -6.74 -12.70 0.65
CA THR A 255 -5.98 -11.79 -0.25
C THR A 255 -5.06 -12.56 -1.20
N GLN A 256 -4.59 -11.90 -2.26
CA GLN A 256 -3.55 -12.44 -3.12
C GLN A 256 -2.17 -12.12 -2.52
N GLN A 257 -1.29 -13.11 -2.45
CA GLN A 257 0.06 -12.94 -1.91
C GLN A 257 1.03 -12.45 -2.98
N VAL A 258 1.88 -11.48 -2.64
CA VAL A 258 2.98 -10.99 -3.50
C VAL A 258 4.32 -11.05 -2.76
N SER A 259 5.42 -11.14 -3.52
CA SER A 259 6.78 -11.22 -2.95
C SER A 259 7.48 -9.86 -2.87
N ALA A 260 7.06 -8.87 -3.67
CA ALA A 260 7.61 -7.53 -3.63
C ALA A 260 6.98 -6.73 -2.47
N SER A 261 7.79 -6.37 -1.48
CA SER A 261 7.37 -5.54 -0.34
C SER A 261 7.26 -4.05 -0.67
N TRP A 262 7.82 -3.63 -1.81
CA TRP A 262 7.75 -2.28 -2.33
C TRP A 262 7.34 -2.31 -3.80
N ILE A 263 6.11 -1.91 -4.07
CA ILE A 263 5.54 -1.82 -5.41
C ILE A 263 5.10 -0.37 -5.60
N THR A 264 5.54 0.25 -6.68
CA THR A 264 5.19 1.63 -7.06
C THR A 264 4.39 1.64 -8.35
N LEU A 265 3.88 2.80 -8.75
CA LEU A 265 3.19 2.97 -10.03
C LEU A 265 4.01 2.45 -11.22
N GLU A 266 5.33 2.65 -11.23
CA GLU A 266 6.21 2.18 -12.30
C GLU A 266 6.21 0.64 -12.48
N ASN A 267 5.84 -0.08 -11.43
CA ASN A 267 5.78 -1.54 -11.44
C ASN A 267 4.44 -2.07 -11.97
N LEU A 268 3.40 -1.25 -12.02
CA LEU A 268 2.05 -1.68 -12.38
C LEU A 268 1.87 -1.83 -13.89
N SER A 269 1.14 -2.88 -14.29
CA SER A 269 0.71 -3.10 -15.67
C SER A 269 -0.75 -2.74 -15.90
N PHE A 270 -1.55 -2.66 -14.83
CA PHE A 270 -3.00 -2.43 -14.86
C PHE A 270 -3.39 -1.30 -13.90
N PRO A 271 -4.57 -0.68 -14.07
CA PRO A 271 -4.99 0.41 -13.19
C PRO A 271 -5.44 -0.14 -11.83
N TYR A 272 -4.55 -0.08 -10.83
CA TYR A 272 -4.85 -0.35 -9.43
C TYR A 272 -5.62 0.83 -8.80
N CYS A 273 -6.96 0.75 -8.83
CA CYS A 273 -7.86 1.84 -8.45
C CYS A 273 -9.23 1.33 -7.98
N ILE A 274 -10.08 2.28 -7.59
CA ILE A 274 -11.54 2.10 -7.50
C ILE A 274 -12.14 2.74 -8.76
N SER A 275 -13.19 2.14 -9.34
CA SER A 275 -14.03 2.81 -10.35
C SER A 275 -15.45 2.99 -9.81
N ILE A 276 -16.02 4.17 -10.00
CA ILE A 276 -17.40 4.52 -9.60
C ILE A 276 -18.19 4.91 -10.85
N ASN A 277 -19.38 4.32 -11.01
CA ASN A 277 -20.28 4.60 -12.11
C ASN A 277 -20.90 5.99 -11.94
N SER A 278 -20.47 6.92 -12.76
CA SER A 278 -20.88 8.32 -12.63
C SER A 278 -22.35 8.56 -12.99
N SER A 279 -23.02 7.59 -13.59
CA SER A 279 -24.47 7.64 -13.88
C SER A 279 -25.32 7.78 -12.61
N TYR A 280 -24.78 7.38 -11.46
CA TYR A 280 -25.46 7.42 -10.15
C TYR A 280 -24.81 8.40 -9.18
N ILE A 281 -23.85 9.22 -9.62
CA ILE A 281 -23.02 10.03 -8.73
C ILE A 281 -23.81 11.04 -7.89
N TYR A 282 -24.98 11.48 -8.35
CA TYR A 282 -25.88 12.39 -7.63
C TYR A 282 -26.97 11.67 -6.83
N GLU A 283 -27.05 10.35 -6.91
CA GLU A 283 -28.00 9.58 -6.12
C GLU A 283 -27.59 9.61 -4.64
N GLN A 284 -28.58 9.83 -3.78
CA GLN A 284 -28.38 9.99 -2.35
C GLN A 284 -29.59 9.46 -1.57
N SER A 285 -29.31 8.88 -0.41
CA SER A 285 -30.29 8.50 0.61
C SER A 285 -30.77 9.70 1.41
N THR A 286 -31.99 9.59 1.94
CA THR A 286 -32.58 10.58 2.86
C THR A 286 -32.83 9.94 4.21
N ASP A 287 -33.05 10.73 5.26
CA ASP A 287 -33.32 10.24 6.62
C ASP A 287 -34.48 9.22 6.69
N GLY A 288 -35.44 9.29 5.78
CA GLY A 288 -36.60 8.39 5.72
C GLY A 288 -36.52 7.29 4.66
N ARG A 289 -35.51 7.29 3.78
CA ARG A 289 -35.43 6.34 2.66
C ARG A 289 -33.99 6.13 2.19
N ILE A 290 -33.52 4.89 2.30
CA ILE A 290 -32.27 4.45 1.67
C ILE A 290 -32.47 4.30 0.16
N ASN A 291 -31.52 4.85 -0.58
CA ASN A 291 -31.38 4.67 -2.01
C ASN A 291 -30.25 3.67 -2.26
N GLN A 292 -30.54 2.52 -2.87
CA GLN A 292 -29.51 1.51 -3.14
C GLN A 292 -28.45 2.01 -4.13
N ASN A 293 -28.76 3.04 -4.90
CA ASN A 293 -27.82 3.66 -5.84
C ASN A 293 -27.04 4.83 -5.21
N ASP A 294 -27.15 5.08 -3.91
CA ASP A 294 -26.48 6.19 -3.24
C ASP A 294 -24.96 6.15 -3.44
N ALA A 295 -24.43 7.18 -4.08
CA ALA A 295 -23.02 7.27 -4.44
C ALA A 295 -22.07 7.18 -3.24
N ALA A 296 -22.47 7.67 -2.07
CA ALA A 296 -21.62 7.58 -0.87
C ALA A 296 -21.62 6.18 -0.26
N ILE A 297 -22.74 5.45 -0.33
CA ILE A 297 -22.81 4.05 0.10
C ILE A 297 -21.94 3.22 -0.84
N THR A 298 -22.09 3.40 -2.16
CA THR A 298 -21.25 2.74 -3.15
C THR A 298 -19.77 3.03 -2.91
N LEU A 299 -19.39 4.31 -2.77
CA LEU A 299 -18.00 4.67 -2.53
C LEU A 299 -17.44 4.05 -1.24
N ALA A 300 -18.20 4.09 -0.14
CA ALA A 300 -17.78 3.48 1.12
C ALA A 300 -17.63 1.96 0.99
N HIS A 301 -18.53 1.30 0.25
CA HIS A 301 -18.42 -0.12 -0.04
C HIS A 301 -17.13 -0.46 -0.80
N GLU A 302 -16.85 0.25 -1.90
CA GLU A 302 -15.65 0.01 -2.70
C GLU A 302 -14.36 0.32 -1.95
N LEU A 303 -14.35 1.36 -1.10
CA LEU A 303 -13.24 1.63 -0.20
C LEU A 303 -13.04 0.47 0.79
N GLY A 304 -14.11 -0.20 1.22
CA GLY A 304 -14.05 -1.41 2.04
C GLY A 304 -13.30 -2.53 1.33
N HIS A 305 -13.60 -2.78 0.06
CA HIS A 305 -12.85 -3.73 -0.76
C HIS A 305 -11.38 -3.33 -0.94
N TYR A 306 -11.11 -2.06 -1.25
CA TYR A 306 -9.75 -1.54 -1.39
C TYR A 306 -8.93 -1.71 -0.09
N LEU A 307 -9.62 -1.70 1.06
CA LEU A 307 -9.05 -1.93 2.39
C LEU A 307 -9.09 -3.40 2.85
N GLY A 308 -9.50 -4.34 2.00
CA GLY A 308 -9.40 -5.78 2.24
C GLY A 308 -10.63 -6.44 2.89
N LEU A 309 -11.78 -5.76 2.87
CA LEU A 309 -13.06 -6.34 3.27
C LEU A 309 -13.75 -7.04 2.10
N ARG A 310 -14.40 -8.16 2.39
CA ARG A 310 -15.21 -8.92 1.43
C ARG A 310 -16.68 -8.79 1.77
N HIS A 311 -17.53 -9.25 0.86
CA HIS A 311 -18.97 -9.27 1.06
C HIS A 311 -19.36 -10.15 2.24
N VAL A 312 -20.25 -9.66 3.10
CA VAL A 312 -20.75 -10.43 4.26
C VAL A 312 -21.65 -11.61 3.88
N PHE A 313 -21.99 -11.79 2.61
CA PHE A 313 -22.73 -12.95 2.12
C PHE A 313 -21.79 -13.97 1.50
N SER A 314 -22.22 -15.22 1.43
CA SER A 314 -21.39 -16.29 0.86
C SER A 314 -21.09 -16.08 -0.63
N GLU A 315 -19.81 -15.97 -0.96
CA GLU A 315 -19.28 -15.92 -2.33
C GLU A 315 -18.87 -17.34 -2.78
N GLY A 316 -19.29 -17.82 -3.98
CA GLY A 316 -18.78 -19.12 -4.47
C GLY A 316 -19.67 -20.02 -5.35
N GLY A 317 -20.71 -19.50 -6.00
CA GLY A 317 -21.39 -20.20 -7.11
C GLY A 317 -22.26 -21.42 -6.75
N THR A 318 -22.25 -21.91 -5.50
CA THR A 318 -23.28 -22.81 -4.98
C THR A 318 -24.17 -22.03 -4.01
N THR A 319 -25.33 -21.61 -4.52
CA THR A 319 -26.36 -20.73 -3.93
C THR A 319 -27.06 -21.30 -2.68
N SER A 320 -26.36 -22.01 -1.80
CA SER A 320 -26.98 -22.79 -0.73
C SER A 320 -26.21 -22.89 0.60
N MET A 321 -25.11 -22.15 0.81
CA MET A 321 -24.38 -22.24 2.08
C MET A 321 -24.19 -20.87 2.73
N CYS A 322 -24.49 -20.76 4.03
CA CYS A 322 -24.08 -19.65 4.88
C CYS A 322 -22.58 -19.74 5.21
N THR A 323 -21.73 -19.97 4.20
CA THR A 323 -20.29 -20.10 4.41
C THR A 323 -19.71 -18.72 4.68
N ASP A 324 -18.92 -18.59 5.74
CA ASP A 324 -18.05 -17.43 5.94
C ASP A 324 -16.99 -17.42 4.83
N THR A 325 -17.13 -16.46 3.93
CA THR A 325 -16.19 -16.19 2.83
C THR A 325 -15.57 -14.81 2.94
N ASP A 326 -15.94 -14.05 3.98
CA ASP A 326 -15.38 -12.72 4.23
C ASP A 326 -14.26 -12.72 5.27
N TYR A 327 -14.06 -13.89 5.91
CA TYR A 327 -13.02 -14.17 6.88
C TYR A 327 -13.16 -13.32 8.14
N CYS A 328 -14.41 -12.97 8.49
CA CYS A 328 -14.77 -12.24 9.71
C CYS A 328 -15.82 -13.04 10.48
N LYS A 329 -15.44 -13.63 11.61
CA LYS A 329 -16.37 -14.47 12.39
C LYS A 329 -17.51 -13.69 13.06
N ASP A 330 -17.41 -12.36 13.12
CA ASP A 330 -18.40 -11.47 13.71
C ASP A 330 -19.38 -10.88 12.68
N THR A 331 -19.28 -11.26 11.40
CA THR A 331 -20.22 -10.93 10.32
C THR A 331 -21.04 -12.18 9.95
N PRO A 332 -22.33 -12.25 10.33
CA PRO A 332 -23.12 -13.45 10.07
C PRO A 332 -23.39 -13.63 8.57
N SER A 333 -22.80 -14.68 7.96
CA SER A 333 -23.01 -14.96 6.54
C SER A 333 -24.43 -15.41 6.21
N TYR A 334 -24.96 -14.94 5.08
CA TYR A 334 -26.32 -15.27 4.62
C TYR A 334 -26.35 -15.70 3.14
N ASN A 335 -27.43 -16.39 2.76
CA ASN A 335 -27.69 -16.77 1.37
C ASN A 335 -28.29 -15.60 0.59
N ARG A 336 -27.45 -14.91 -0.18
CA ARG A 336 -27.88 -13.76 -0.98
C ARG A 336 -28.94 -14.10 -2.02
N SER A 337 -28.82 -15.23 -2.72
CA SER A 337 -29.79 -15.61 -3.75
C SER A 337 -31.17 -15.90 -3.17
N GLU A 338 -31.24 -16.50 -1.98
CA GLU A 338 -32.51 -16.71 -1.28
C GLU A 338 -33.15 -15.39 -0.85
N TYR A 339 -32.33 -14.46 -0.30
CA TYR A 339 -32.80 -13.13 0.04
C TYR A 339 -33.32 -12.35 -1.19
N GLU A 340 -32.59 -12.39 -2.31
CA GLU A 340 -32.99 -11.74 -3.56
C GLU A 340 -34.30 -12.34 -4.13
N GLN A 341 -34.46 -13.67 -4.05
CA GLN A 341 -35.72 -14.32 -4.42
C GLN A 341 -36.89 -13.88 -3.53
N TRP A 342 -36.67 -13.81 -2.22
CA TRP A 342 -37.66 -13.30 -1.28
C TRP A 342 -38.05 -11.85 -1.62
N LEU A 343 -37.06 -10.98 -1.84
CA LEU A 343 -37.27 -9.57 -2.20
C LEU A 343 -38.08 -9.43 -3.50
N ASN A 344 -37.77 -10.23 -4.52
CA ASN A 344 -38.47 -10.21 -5.80
C ASN A 344 -39.93 -10.72 -5.71
N ASN A 345 -40.24 -11.53 -4.70
CA ASN A 345 -41.57 -12.09 -4.46
C ASN A 345 -42.43 -11.24 -3.51
N LEU A 346 -41.90 -10.14 -2.97
CA LEU A 346 -42.68 -9.24 -2.12
C LEU A 346 -43.85 -8.60 -2.88
N ASP A 347 -44.99 -8.50 -2.22
CA ASP A 347 -46.16 -7.84 -2.79
C ASP A 347 -45.92 -6.32 -2.85
N LYS A 348 -45.79 -5.80 -4.08
CA LYS A 348 -45.53 -4.38 -4.35
C LYS A 348 -46.64 -3.44 -3.87
N GLN A 349 -47.82 -3.95 -3.53
CA GLN A 349 -48.89 -3.15 -2.92
C GLN A 349 -48.62 -2.83 -1.45
N ASN A 350 -47.79 -3.63 -0.78
CA ASN A 350 -47.41 -3.41 0.61
C ASN A 350 -46.32 -2.33 0.74
N LYS A 351 -46.39 -1.57 1.82
CA LYS A 351 -45.36 -0.59 2.19
C LYS A 351 -44.39 -1.23 3.18
N TYR A 352 -43.28 -1.74 2.67
CA TYR A 352 -42.18 -2.25 3.49
C TYR A 352 -41.32 -1.10 4.02
N GLN A 353 -40.97 -1.18 5.31
CA GLN A 353 -39.97 -0.29 5.91
C GLN A 353 -38.58 -0.91 5.75
N LEU A 354 -37.53 -0.09 5.87
CA LEU A 354 -36.16 -0.58 5.80
C LEU A 354 -35.89 -1.74 6.77
N LYS A 355 -36.38 -1.66 8.01
CA LYS A 355 -36.24 -2.75 8.99
C LYS A 355 -36.83 -4.08 8.53
N ASP A 356 -37.85 -4.05 7.66
CA ASP A 356 -38.46 -5.26 7.14
C ASP A 356 -37.57 -5.85 6.04
N LEU A 357 -37.01 -4.98 5.18
CA LEU A 357 -36.11 -5.34 4.08
C LEU A 357 -34.69 -5.69 4.56
N ALA A 358 -34.26 -5.16 5.69
CA ALA A 358 -32.93 -5.40 6.27
C ALA A 358 -32.83 -6.75 6.99
N LYS A 359 -33.92 -7.50 7.11
CA LYS A 359 -33.86 -8.84 7.71
C LYS A 359 -33.05 -9.79 6.86
N ARG A 360 -32.24 -10.60 7.53
CA ARG A 360 -31.44 -11.69 6.97
C ARG A 360 -31.59 -12.92 7.84
N TYR A 361 -31.25 -14.06 7.28
CA TYR A 361 -31.12 -15.31 8.00
C TYR A 361 -29.72 -15.86 7.79
N SER A 362 -28.98 -16.08 8.87
CA SER A 362 -27.72 -16.84 8.84
C SER A 362 -27.90 -18.17 9.54
N CYS A 363 -27.12 -19.16 9.11
CA CYS A 363 -27.15 -20.50 9.68
C CYS A 363 -26.66 -20.51 11.14
N GLU A 364 -25.87 -19.52 11.56
CA GLU A 364 -25.27 -19.43 12.89
C GLU A 364 -26.11 -18.57 13.86
N LYS A 365 -26.69 -17.47 13.39
CA LYS A 365 -27.38 -16.46 14.23
C LYS A 365 -28.91 -16.53 14.11
N GLY A 366 -29.44 -17.24 13.12
CA GLY A 366 -30.85 -17.21 12.78
C GLY A 366 -31.23 -15.89 12.11
N GLU A 367 -32.44 -15.38 12.36
CA GLU A 367 -32.88 -14.08 11.85
C GLU A 367 -32.13 -12.93 12.53
N TYR A 368 -31.65 -11.97 11.74
CA TYR A 368 -30.99 -10.75 12.23
C TYR A 368 -31.22 -9.56 11.28
N GLU A 369 -30.99 -8.33 11.77
CA GLU A 369 -31.03 -7.11 10.96
C GLU A 369 -29.64 -6.82 10.36
N ALA A 370 -29.58 -6.56 9.06
CA ALA A 370 -28.35 -6.23 8.34
C ALA A 370 -27.95 -4.77 8.57
N HIS A 371 -26.73 -4.60 9.10
CA HIS A 371 -26.13 -3.29 9.37
C HIS A 371 -24.82 -3.06 8.61
N ASN A 372 -24.21 -4.12 8.08
CA ASN A 372 -22.85 -4.05 7.56
C ASN A 372 -22.74 -3.27 6.25
N ILE A 373 -21.69 -2.46 6.11
CA ILE A 373 -21.44 -1.69 4.88
C ILE A 373 -21.10 -2.59 3.68
N MET A 374 -20.60 -3.81 3.93
CA MET A 374 -20.22 -4.79 2.90
C MET A 374 -21.39 -5.67 2.44
N ASP A 375 -22.63 -5.27 2.70
CA ASP A 375 -23.84 -5.89 2.14
C ASP A 375 -24.28 -5.17 0.84
N TYR A 376 -24.99 -5.87 -0.05
CA TYR A 376 -25.46 -5.36 -1.36
C TYR A 376 -26.92 -4.96 -1.38
N ALA A 377 -27.71 -5.56 -0.49
CA ALA A 377 -29.12 -5.32 -0.44
C ALA A 377 -29.49 -4.29 0.63
N TYR A 378 -30.77 -3.93 0.68
CA TYR A 378 -31.36 -3.09 1.74
C TYR A 378 -30.80 -3.47 3.11
N CYS A 379 -30.03 -2.56 3.67
CA CYS A 379 -29.23 -2.67 4.89
C CYS A 379 -29.19 -1.29 5.55
N PHE A 380 -28.91 -1.21 6.84
CA PHE A 380 -28.74 0.09 7.51
C PHE A 380 -27.41 0.79 7.18
N TYR A 381 -26.43 0.05 6.64
CA TYR A 381 -25.09 0.54 6.27
C TYR A 381 -24.48 1.41 7.39
N ASN A 382 -24.42 0.91 8.62
CA ASN A 382 -23.95 1.69 9.76
C ASN A 382 -23.04 0.88 10.70
N GLU A 383 -22.44 -0.18 10.18
CA GLU A 383 -21.56 -1.08 10.90
C GLU A 383 -20.35 -1.53 10.07
N ILE A 384 -19.17 -1.36 10.65
CA ILE A 384 -17.97 -2.15 10.39
C ILE A 384 -17.65 -2.87 11.70
N THR A 385 -17.39 -4.17 11.63
CA THR A 385 -17.19 -5.01 12.82
C THR A 385 -15.75 -4.98 13.35
N LEU A 386 -15.50 -5.67 14.46
CA LEU A 386 -14.17 -5.72 15.07
C LEU A 386 -13.18 -6.52 14.22
N GLU A 387 -13.58 -7.67 13.69
CA GLU A 387 -12.71 -8.45 12.81
C GLU A 387 -12.48 -7.72 11.48
N GLN A 388 -13.50 -7.06 10.91
CA GLN A 388 -13.32 -6.21 9.73
C GLN A 388 -12.32 -5.07 9.99
N ARG A 389 -12.40 -4.38 11.14
CA ARG A 389 -11.37 -3.40 11.52
C ARG A 389 -9.98 -4.01 11.57
N LYS A 390 -9.80 -5.18 12.19
CA LYS A 390 -8.48 -5.85 12.26
C LYS A 390 -7.92 -6.11 10.87
N ARG A 391 -8.77 -6.55 9.92
CA ARG A 391 -8.38 -6.74 8.52
C ARG A 391 -7.95 -5.43 7.85
N ILE A 392 -8.74 -4.37 8.00
CA ILE A 392 -8.38 -3.03 7.48
C ILE A 392 -7.03 -2.59 8.04
N ARG A 393 -6.82 -2.70 9.36
CA ARG A 393 -5.54 -2.32 9.99
C ARG A 393 -4.37 -3.16 9.47
N HIS A 394 -4.58 -4.45 9.27
CA HIS A 394 -3.56 -5.32 8.66
C HIS A 394 -3.17 -4.82 7.25
N ILE A 395 -4.15 -4.50 6.41
CA ILE A 395 -3.88 -3.95 5.07
C ILE A 395 -3.12 -2.63 5.14
N LEU A 396 -3.56 -1.70 6.01
CA LEU A 396 -2.91 -0.40 6.18
C LEU A 396 -1.45 -0.51 6.64
N ASN A 397 -1.14 -1.50 7.49
CA ASN A 397 0.19 -1.69 8.07
C ASN A 397 1.16 -2.41 7.12
N TYR A 398 0.67 -3.31 6.26
CA TYR A 398 1.52 -4.25 5.54
C TYR A 398 1.37 -4.29 4.01
N SER A 399 0.23 -3.84 3.47
CA SER A 399 -0.01 -3.94 2.02
C SER A 399 0.92 -3.00 1.22
N PRO A 400 1.49 -3.46 0.09
CA PRO A 400 2.49 -2.69 -0.65
C PRO A 400 1.93 -1.57 -1.54
N LEU A 401 0.60 -1.45 -1.66
CA LEU A 401 -0.07 -0.49 -2.56
C LEU A 401 -1.21 0.23 -1.84
N ILE A 402 -0.88 0.91 -0.75
CA ILE A 402 -1.83 1.77 -0.03
C ILE A 402 -1.10 2.91 0.69
N PRO A 403 -1.68 4.13 0.75
CA PRO A 403 -1.05 5.25 1.42
C PRO A 403 -0.77 5.04 2.91
N GLY A 404 0.11 5.87 3.45
CA GLY A 404 0.43 5.90 4.87
C GLY A 404 1.61 5.02 5.30
N PRO A 405 2.00 5.11 6.59
CA PRO A 405 3.14 4.37 7.14
C PRO A 405 2.93 2.86 7.03
N LYS A 406 4.04 2.13 6.85
CA LYS A 406 4.06 0.67 6.74
C LYS A 406 5.12 0.11 7.67
N GLU A 407 4.79 -1.00 8.32
CA GLU A 407 5.73 -1.78 9.12
C GLU A 407 6.77 -2.44 8.22
N SER A 408 6.29 -3.13 7.18
CA SER A 408 7.10 -4.00 6.32
C SER A 408 7.92 -3.27 5.26
N ARG A 409 8.02 -1.92 5.29
CA ARG A 409 8.80 -1.13 4.30
C ARG A 409 10.29 -1.40 4.48
N ILE A 410 10.74 -2.49 3.87
CA ILE A 410 12.14 -2.73 3.59
C ILE A 410 12.49 -1.80 2.44
N ASP A 411 13.27 -0.76 2.72
CA ASP A 411 13.97 0.05 1.73
C ASP A 411 15.03 -0.84 1.06
N THR A 412 14.58 -1.78 0.24
CA THR A 412 15.35 -2.43 -0.83
C THR A 412 15.06 -1.61 -2.07
N ARG A 413 16.11 -1.29 -2.85
CA ARG A 413 15.96 -0.64 -4.16
C ARG A 413 14.73 -1.21 -4.86
N GLY A 414 13.77 -0.34 -5.19
CA GLY A 414 12.52 -0.75 -5.81
C GLY A 414 12.78 -1.76 -6.93
N VAL A 415 11.92 -2.77 -7.04
CA VAL A 415 12.09 -3.76 -8.10
C VAL A 415 12.06 -3.01 -9.43
N GLN A 416 13.08 -3.20 -10.27
CA GLN A 416 13.14 -2.49 -11.55
C GLN A 416 12.19 -3.13 -12.56
N GLY A 417 11.39 -2.30 -13.23
CA GLY A 417 10.49 -2.70 -14.30
C GLY A 417 9.12 -3.18 -13.84
N ARG A 418 8.27 -3.52 -14.82
CA ARG A 418 6.91 -4.00 -14.57
C ARG A 418 6.93 -5.37 -13.87
N LEU A 419 6.07 -5.53 -12.87
CA LEU A 419 5.86 -6.78 -12.17
C LEU A 419 4.67 -7.54 -12.76
N ASN A 420 4.75 -8.86 -12.77
CA ASN A 420 3.61 -9.72 -13.08
C ASN A 420 2.78 -9.94 -11.80
N LEU A 421 1.85 -9.02 -11.53
CA LEU A 421 1.00 -9.04 -10.35
C LEU A 421 -0.39 -9.62 -10.70
N PRO A 422 -1.01 -10.40 -9.80
CA PRO A 422 -2.33 -10.97 -10.05
C PRO A 422 -3.41 -9.89 -9.98
N ILE A 423 -4.28 -9.79 -10.99
CA ILE A 423 -5.38 -8.81 -11.01
C ILE A 423 -6.59 -9.38 -10.26
N CYS A 424 -6.89 -8.82 -9.09
CA CYS A 424 -8.05 -9.16 -8.28
C CYS A 424 -8.98 -7.94 -8.18
N ILE A 425 -10.22 -8.09 -8.66
CA ILE A 425 -11.26 -7.06 -8.63
C ILE A 425 -12.48 -7.61 -7.89
N MET A 426 -13.12 -6.77 -7.09
CA MET A 426 -14.33 -7.06 -6.33
C MET A 426 -15.48 -6.20 -6.87
N LYS A 427 -16.65 -6.81 -7.07
CA LYS A 427 -17.84 -6.19 -7.65
C LYS A 427 -19.10 -6.81 -7.10
#